data_AF-A0A0T5P7U0-F1
#
_entry.id   AF-A0A0T5P7U0-F1
#
_cell.length_a   1.000
_cell.length_b   1.000
_cell.length_c   1.000
_cell.angle_alpha   90.00
_cell.angle_beta   90.00
_cell.angle_gamma   90.00
#
_symmetry.space_group_name_H-M   'P 1'
#
loop_
_entity.id
_entity.type
_entity.pdbx_description
1 polymer ?
#
loop_
_entity_poly.entity_id
_entity_poly.type
_entity_poly.pdbx_seq_one_letter_code
_entity_poly.pdbx_strand_id
1 'polypeptide(L)'
;MKDTEEPESRAAAYLSEAVAAIDAQFGEGFAREHPDLVASLVQTQAIDAAVATGRGAHEEALTLAEKISRETCETILKLKPRLFG
;
A
#
# COMPACT_ATOMS: atom_id res chain seq x y z
N MET A 1 -19.49 7.09 -0.41
CA MET A 1 -18.81 7.85 -1.47
C MET A 1 -17.35 7.51 -1.33
N LYS A 2 -16.86 6.57 -2.15
CA LYS A 2 -15.47 6.13 -2.11
C LYS A 2 -14.76 7.01 -3.13
N ASP A 3 -14.02 8.00 -2.63
CA ASP A 3 -13.19 8.85 -3.47
C ASP A 3 -12.28 7.93 -4.26
N THR A 4 -12.58 7.82 -5.54
CA THR A 4 -11.69 7.22 -6.50
C THR A 4 -10.67 8.31 -6.72
N GLU A 5 -9.63 8.37 -5.88
CA GLU A 5 -8.46 9.18 -6.21
C GLU A 5 -7.99 8.69 -7.57
N GLU A 6 -8.26 9.51 -8.59
CA GLU A 6 -7.97 9.14 -9.96
C GLU A 6 -6.47 8.86 -10.06
N PRO A 7 -6.05 7.78 -10.75
CA PRO A 7 -4.64 7.44 -10.91
C PRO A 7 -3.82 8.60 -11.49
N GLU A 8 -4.47 9.50 -12.24
CA GLU A 8 -3.90 10.75 -12.73
C GLU A 8 -3.46 11.71 -11.62
N SER A 9 -4.20 11.80 -10.50
CA SER A 9 -3.86 12.63 -9.34
C SER A 9 -2.60 12.13 -8.62
N ARG A 10 -2.50 10.81 -8.41
CA ARG A 10 -1.32 10.22 -7.75
C ARG A 10 -0.08 10.23 -8.63
N ALA A 11 -0.24 9.99 -9.94
CA ALA A 11 0.87 10.07 -10.88
C ALA A 11 1.44 11.51 -10.95
N ALA A 12 0.57 12.52 -10.96
CA ALA A 12 0.98 13.92 -10.93
C ALA A 12 1.70 14.27 -9.61
N ALA A 13 1.22 13.76 -8.47
CA ALA A 13 1.88 13.94 -7.18
C ALA A 13 3.29 13.32 -7.17
N TYR A 14 3.44 12.06 -7.60
CA TYR A 14 4.76 11.43 -7.69
C TYR A 14 5.71 12.18 -8.61
N LEU A 15 5.22 12.64 -9.77
CA LEU A 15 6.03 13.44 -10.67
C LEU A 15 6.53 14.73 -10.01
N SER A 16 5.63 15.46 -9.34
CA SER A 16 6.00 16.69 -8.63
C SER A 16 7.01 16.44 -7.51
N GLU A 17 6.81 15.38 -6.72
CA GLU A 17 7.72 15.00 -5.64
C GLU A 17 9.09 14.57 -6.17
N ALA A 18 9.12 13.79 -7.25
CA ALA A 18 10.36 13.33 -7.87
C ALA A 18 11.19 14.50 -8.41
N VAL A 19 10.55 15.45 -9.12
CA VAL A 19 11.21 16.67 -9.61
C VAL A 19 11.78 17.48 -8.44
N ALA A 20 10.97 17.72 -7.39
CA ALA A 20 11.41 18.48 -6.23
C ALA A 20 12.57 17.80 -5.48
N ALA A 21 12.54 16.47 -5.33
CA ALA A 21 13.59 15.72 -4.66
C ALA A 21 14.91 15.75 -5.45
N ILE A 22 14.84 15.61 -6.77
CA ILE A 22 16.02 15.67 -7.65
C ILE A 22 16.62 17.08 -7.62
N ASP A 23 15.81 18.12 -7.78
CA ASP A 23 16.30 19.50 -7.75
C ASP A 23 16.87 19.87 -6.37
N ALA A 24 16.27 19.40 -5.27
CA ALA A 24 16.79 19.63 -3.92
C ALA A 24 18.16 18.95 -3.69
N GLN A 25 18.39 17.80 -4.32
CA GLN A 25 19.62 17.01 -4.13
C GLN A 25 20.77 17.46 -5.05
N PHE A 26 20.46 17.87 -6.28
CA PHE A 26 21.45 18.12 -7.33
C PHE A 26 21.51 19.57 -7.82
N GLY A 27 20.54 20.40 -7.44
CA GLY A 27 20.45 21.81 -7.81
C GLY A 27 19.22 22.14 -8.63
N GLU A 28 18.78 23.40 -8.57
CA GLU A 28 17.58 23.87 -9.25
C GLU A 28 17.68 23.67 -10.77
N GLY A 29 16.64 23.05 -11.36
CA GLY A 29 16.55 22.80 -12.80
C GLY A 29 17.24 21.53 -13.28
N PHE A 30 17.97 20.82 -12.41
CA PHE A 30 18.65 19.56 -12.75
C PHE A 30 17.67 18.49 -13.23
N ALA A 31 16.49 18.38 -12.61
CA ALA A 31 15.46 17.44 -13.00
C ALA A 31 14.95 17.66 -14.45
N ARG A 32 14.94 18.91 -14.93
CA ARG A 32 14.53 19.25 -16.30
C ARG A 32 15.57 18.78 -17.33
N GLU A 33 16.85 18.80 -16.97
CA GLU A 33 17.94 18.33 -17.82
C GLU A 33 18.07 16.80 -17.81
N HIS A 34 17.55 16.15 -16.77
CA HIS A 34 17.65 14.70 -16.54
C HIS A 34 16.27 14.02 -16.38
N PRO A 35 15.43 13.99 -17.44
CA PRO A 35 14.10 13.39 -17.37
C PRO A 35 14.11 11.88 -17.14
N ASP A 36 15.22 11.19 -17.47
CA ASP A 36 15.46 9.78 -17.21
C ASP A 36 15.56 9.47 -15.71
N LEU A 37 16.19 10.35 -14.93
CA LEU A 37 16.24 10.24 -13.47
C LEU A 37 14.86 10.46 -12.84
N VAL A 38 14.12 11.45 -13.33
CA VAL A 38 12.74 11.71 -12.89
C VAL A 38 11.87 10.48 -13.14
N ALA A 39 11.91 9.90 -14.35
CA ALA A 39 11.13 8.71 -14.69
C ALA A 39 11.49 7.52 -13.79
N SER A 40 12.79 7.29 -13.54
CA SER A 40 13.26 6.20 -12.68
C SER A 40 12.79 6.36 -11.23
N LEU A 41 12.79 7.59 -10.72
CA LEU A 41 12.33 7.88 -9.36
C LEU A 41 10.82 7.73 -9.22
N VAL A 42 10.04 8.28 -10.16
CA VAL A 42 8.57 8.11 -10.19
C VAL A 42 8.20 6.62 -10.25
N GLN A 43 8.90 5.85 -11.08
CA GLN A 43 8.67 4.41 -11.18
C GLN A 43 8.96 3.70 -9.85
N THR A 44 10.06 4.05 -9.19
CA THR A 44 10.43 3.49 -7.88
C THR A 44 9.37 3.83 -6.82
N GLN A 45 8.92 5.08 -6.75
CA GLN A 45 7.85 5.51 -5.84
C GLN A 45 6.54 4.73 -6.07
N ALA A 46 6.17 4.51 -7.33
CA ALA A 46 4.98 3.73 -7.66
C ALA A 46 5.10 2.26 -7.23
N ILE A 47 6.28 1.65 -7.39
CA ILE A 47 6.55 0.28 -6.92
C ILE A 47 6.47 0.21 -5.40
N ASP A 48 7.09 1.14 -4.67
CA ASP A 48 7.04 1.17 -3.22
C ASP A 48 5.60 1.33 -2.70
N ALA A 49 4.81 2.18 -3.34
CA ALA A 49 3.39 2.33 -3.02
C ALA A 49 2.58 1.05 -3.28
N ALA A 50 2.87 0.33 -4.36
CA ALA A 50 2.23 -0.95 -4.67
C ALA A 50 2.63 -2.03 -3.64
N VAL A 51 3.90 -2.09 -3.24
CA VAL A 51 4.39 -3.02 -2.22
C VAL A 51 3.77 -2.73 -0.86
N ALA A 52 3.72 -1.46 -0.46
CA ALA A 52 3.07 -1.04 0.79
C ALA A 52 1.60 -1.44 0.82
N THR A 53 0.88 -1.20 -0.29
CA THR A 53 -0.52 -1.62 -0.46
C THR A 53 -0.67 -3.14 -0.33
N GLY A 54 0.20 -3.91 -0.99
CA GLY A 54 0.20 -5.37 -0.92
C GLY A 54 0.45 -5.91 0.49
N ARG A 55 1.39 -5.31 1.23
CA ARG A 55 1.67 -5.66 2.63
C ARG A 55 0.47 -5.38 3.53
N GLY A 56 -0.14 -4.19 3.42
CA GLY A 56 -1.33 -3.84 4.19
C GLY A 56 -2.49 -4.82 3.95
N ALA A 57 -2.78 -5.14 2.70
CA ALA A 57 -3.82 -6.11 2.36
C ALA A 57 -3.53 -7.51 2.94
N HIS A 58 -2.26 -7.93 2.97
CA HIS A 58 -1.86 -9.20 3.55
C HIS A 58 -2.04 -9.23 5.07
N GLU A 59 -1.63 -8.16 5.77
CA GLU A 59 -1.79 -8.03 7.22
C GLU A 59 -3.26 -8.00 7.64
N GLU A 60 -4.11 -7.29 6.89
CA GLU A 60 -5.56 -7.28 7.10
C GLU A 60 -6.16 -8.69 6.94
N ALA A 61 -5.74 -9.43 5.91
CA ALA A 61 -6.20 -10.79 5.67
C ALA A 61 -5.78 -11.76 6.79
N LEU A 62 -4.54 -11.66 7.28
CA LEU A 62 -4.07 -12.46 8.41
C LEU A 62 -4.85 -12.13 9.69
N THR A 63 -5.06 -10.85 9.96
CA THR A 63 -5.84 -10.39 11.13
C THR A 63 -7.27 -10.95 11.08
N LEU A 64 -7.90 -10.93 9.91
CA LEU A 64 -9.23 -11.50 9.72
C LEU A 64 -9.23 -13.02 9.92
N ALA A 65 -8.23 -13.72 9.37
CA ALA A 65 -8.09 -15.17 9.53
C ALA A 65 -7.91 -15.58 11.00
N GLU A 66 -7.09 -14.85 11.77
CA GLU A 66 -6.93 -15.06 13.20
C GLU A 66 -8.24 -14.87 13.97
N LYS A 67 -9.01 -13.82 13.62
CA LYS A 67 -10.31 -13.55 14.22
C LYS A 67 -11.31 -14.69 13.95
N ILE A 68 -11.44 -15.10 12.69
CA ILE A 68 -12.34 -16.20 12.28
C ILE A 68 -11.95 -17.51 12.99
N SER A 69 -10.65 -17.81 13.06
CA SER A 69 -10.13 -19.01 13.74
C SER A 69 -10.55 -19.04 15.22
N ARG A 70 -10.39 -17.91 15.92
CA ARG A 70 -10.77 -17.76 17.33
C ARG A 70 -12.28 -17.94 17.53
N GLU A 71 -13.09 -17.24 16.76
CA GLU A 71 -14.55 -17.31 16.84
C GLU A 71 -15.07 -18.72 16.53
N THR A 72 -14.43 -19.42 15.57
CA THR A 72 -14.75 -20.80 15.22
C THR A 72 -14.42 -21.75 16.37
N CYS A 73 -13.21 -21.67 16.93
CA CYS A 73 -12.80 -22.47 18.09
C CYS A 73 -13.72 -22.24 19.30
N GLU A 74 -14.06 -20.99 19.61
CA GLU A 74 -15.02 -20.67 20.68
C GLU A 74 -16.39 -21.27 20.42
N THR A 75 -16.88 -21.22 19.18
CA THR A 75 -18.17 -21.79 18.81
C THR A 75 -18.18 -23.30 18.96
N ILE A 76 -17.12 -24.00 18.50
CA ILE A 76 -16.96 -25.44 18.67
C ILE A 76 -16.96 -25.83 20.15
N LEU A 77 -16.23 -25.09 20.99
CA LEU A 77 -16.20 -25.34 22.44
C LEU A 77 -17.56 -25.14 23.11
N LYS A 78 -18.33 -24.13 22.70
CA LYS A 78 -19.70 -23.90 23.20
C LYS A 78 -20.66 -25.02 22.80
N LEU A 79 -20.42 -25.69 21.66
CA LEU A 79 -21.23 -26.82 21.19
C LEU A 79 -20.81 -28.16 21.81
N LYS A 80 -19.61 -28.26 22.40
CA LYS A 80 -19.07 -29.48 23.02
C LYS A 80 -20.05 -30.21 23.95
N PRO A 81 -20.82 -29.55 24.85
CA PRO A 81 -21.77 -30.24 25.74
C PRO A 81 -22.99 -30.85 25.03
N ARG A 82 -23.30 -30.42 23.80
CA ARG A 82 -24.47 -30.90 23.03
C ARG A 82 -24.13 -31.97 22.00
N LEU A 83 -22.88 -32.05 21.57
CA LEU A 83 -22.41 -32.97 20.52
C LEU A 83 -21.64 -34.18 21.08
N PHE A 84 -21.08 -34.06 22.28
CA PHE A 84 -20.25 -35.09 22.91
C PHE A 84 -20.72 -35.45 24.34
N GLY A 85 -21.98 -35.13 24.66
CA GLY A 85 -22.67 -35.50 25.90
C GLY A 85 -23.77 -36.51 25.64
#